data_AF-A0A345QXV4-F1
#
_entry.id   AF-A0A345QXV4-F1
#
_cell.length_a   1.000
_cell.length_b   1.000
_cell.length_c   1.000
_cell.angle_alpha   90.00
_cell.angle_beta   90.00
_cell.angle_gamma   90.00
#
_symmetry.space_group_name_H-M   'P 1'
#
loop_
_entity.id
_entity.type
_entity.pdbx_description
1 polymer ?
#
loop_
_entity_poly.entity_id
_entity_poly.type
_entity_poly.pdbx_seq_one_letter_code
_entity_poly.pdbx_strand_id
1 'polypeptide(L)'
;MSYQPQFPGMFDPDHGAVPAHAEDSARDARAALPPTEKQMHYATSLSLKTGAPVPKRALTDRAALSEWIDAHKPKPVDGPFSQYPSSKQVAFAERIARLKRRDIPQECFRDKTMMSRWIDGNKPR
;
A
#
# COMPACT_ATOMS: atom_id res chain seq x y z
N MET A 1 -9.82 0.35 60.87
CA MET A 1 -10.46 1.04 59.74
C MET A 1 -9.45 1.15 58.61
N SER A 2 -9.62 0.38 57.54
CA SER A 2 -8.81 0.47 56.32
C SER A 2 -9.76 0.27 55.14
N TYR A 3 -10.14 1.39 54.51
CA TYR A 3 -10.96 1.39 53.30
C TYR A 3 -10.07 1.11 52.10
N GLN A 4 -10.24 -0.06 51.49
CA GLN A 4 -9.82 -0.33 50.12
C GLN A 4 -11.02 -0.01 49.21
N PRO A 5 -10.91 0.93 48.26
CA PRO A 5 -11.91 1.01 47.19
C PRO A 5 -11.70 -0.18 46.26
N GLN A 6 -12.65 -1.12 46.29
CA GLN A 6 -12.81 -2.09 45.21
C GLN A 6 -13.21 -1.31 43.96
N PHE A 7 -12.29 -1.18 43.01
CA PHE A 7 -12.65 -0.83 41.65
C PHE A 7 -13.30 -2.07 41.02
N PRO A 8 -14.60 -2.04 40.70
CA PRO A 8 -15.23 -3.09 39.91
C PRO A 8 -14.49 -3.16 38.58
N GLY A 9 -14.16 -4.37 38.15
CA GLY A 9 -13.33 -4.65 36.98
C GLY A 9 -13.72 -3.80 35.77
N MET A 10 -12.79 -2.97 35.31
CA MET A 10 -12.86 -2.35 33.99
C MET A 10 -12.06 -3.16 32.97
N PHE A 11 -12.16 -4.48 33.07
CA PHE A 11 -11.62 -5.44 32.11
C PHE A 11 -12.45 -6.73 32.16
N ASP A 12 -13.72 -6.61 31.81
CA ASP A 12 -14.49 -7.72 31.26
C ASP A 12 -14.11 -7.87 29.78
N PRO A 13 -13.59 -9.02 29.32
CA PRO A 13 -13.17 -9.22 27.93
C PRO A 13 -14.35 -9.43 26.96
N ASP A 14 -15.60 -9.30 27.43
CA ASP A 14 -16.81 -9.64 26.67
C ASP A 14 -17.49 -8.47 25.96
N HIS A 15 -16.85 -7.30 25.91
CA HIS A 15 -17.30 -6.20 25.05
C HIS A 15 -16.31 -5.95 23.93
N GLY A 16 -16.24 -6.96 23.04
CA GLY A 16 -15.86 -6.73 21.66
C GLY A 16 -16.74 -5.63 21.07
N ALA A 17 -16.11 -4.70 20.37
CA ALA A 17 -16.76 -3.61 19.65
C ALA A 17 -18.01 -4.11 18.93
N VAL A 18 -19.18 -3.63 19.33
CA VAL A 18 -20.46 -3.91 18.68
C VAL A 18 -20.37 -3.50 17.20
N PRO A 19 -20.46 -4.44 16.24
CA PRO A 19 -20.77 -4.07 14.88
C PRO A 19 -22.27 -3.75 14.85
N ALA A 20 -22.60 -2.46 14.84
CA ALA A 20 -23.94 -2.04 14.46
C ALA A 20 -24.21 -2.53 13.02
N HIS A 21 -25.33 -3.23 12.84
CA HIS A 21 -25.90 -3.76 11.60
C HIS A 21 -25.39 -5.14 11.15
N ALA A 22 -25.75 -6.17 11.91
CA ALA A 22 -25.60 -7.58 11.50
C ALA A 22 -26.91 -8.35 11.72
N GLU A 23 -28.00 -7.95 11.06
CA GLU A 23 -29.22 -8.75 11.01
C GLU A 23 -30.06 -8.38 9.78
N ASP A 24 -29.50 -8.64 8.58
CA ASP A 24 -30.28 -8.94 7.36
C ASP A 24 -29.40 -9.49 6.19
N SER A 25 -28.18 -9.96 6.45
CA SER A 25 -27.18 -10.24 5.40
C SER A 25 -26.91 -11.72 5.12
N ALA A 26 -27.85 -12.62 5.45
CA ALA A 26 -27.63 -14.07 5.39
C ALA A 26 -28.26 -14.80 4.19
N ARG A 27 -28.64 -14.10 3.10
CA ARG A 27 -29.19 -14.77 1.90
C ARG A 27 -28.51 -14.46 0.55
N ASP A 28 -27.60 -13.50 0.47
CA ASP A 28 -26.91 -13.18 -0.80
C ASP A 28 -25.39 -13.37 -0.70
N ALA A 29 -24.96 -14.62 -0.76
CA ALA A 29 -23.56 -15.02 -0.98
C ALA A 29 -23.01 -14.65 -2.37
N ARG A 30 -23.56 -13.62 -3.03
CA ARG A 30 -23.19 -13.10 -4.36
C ARG A 30 -23.31 -11.58 -4.49
N ALA A 31 -23.61 -10.85 -3.41
CA ALA A 31 -23.63 -9.40 -3.45
C ALA A 31 -22.20 -8.88 -3.60
N ALA A 32 -21.83 -8.51 -4.83
CA ALA A 32 -20.56 -7.86 -5.13
C ALA A 32 -20.37 -6.67 -4.17
N LEU A 33 -19.34 -6.74 -3.34
CA LEU A 33 -19.04 -5.65 -2.42
C LEU A 33 -18.62 -4.42 -3.25
N PRO A 34 -19.07 -3.22 -2.86
CA PRO A 34 -18.66 -2.01 -3.55
C PRO A 34 -17.13 -1.82 -3.45
N PRO A 35 -16.48 -1.27 -4.49
CA PRO A 35 -15.05 -0.97 -4.44
C PRO A 35 -14.73 0.07 -3.37
N THR A 36 -13.54 -0.06 -2.77
CA THR A 36 -13.08 0.91 -1.77
C THR A 36 -12.67 2.23 -2.44
N GLU A 37 -12.80 3.35 -1.72
CA GLU A 37 -12.40 4.68 -2.19
C GLU A 37 -10.95 4.73 -2.70
N LYS A 38 -10.03 4.04 -1.99
CA LYS A 38 -8.62 3.92 -2.41
C LYS A 38 -8.47 3.24 -3.78
N GLN A 39 -9.24 2.19 -4.04
CA GLN A 39 -9.20 1.49 -5.33
C GLN A 39 -9.78 2.38 -6.44
N MET A 40 -10.85 3.13 -6.18
CA MET A 40 -11.44 4.06 -7.13
C MET A 40 -10.46 5.16 -7.53
N HIS A 41 -9.80 5.81 -6.55
CA HIS A 41 -8.79 6.83 -6.84
C HIS A 41 -7.60 6.28 -7.64
N TYR A 42 -7.15 5.07 -7.29
CA TYR A 42 -6.06 4.43 -8.02
C TYR A 42 -6.48 4.09 -9.45
N ALA A 43 -7.67 3.53 -9.64
CA ALA A 43 -8.22 3.19 -10.95
C ALA A 43 -8.40 4.43 -11.83
N THR A 44 -8.92 5.54 -11.29
CA THR A 44 -9.02 6.82 -12.01
C THR A 44 -7.64 7.32 -12.44
N SER A 45 -6.65 7.28 -11.54
CA SER A 45 -5.27 7.68 -11.86
C SER A 45 -4.65 6.80 -12.95
N LEU A 46 -4.97 5.50 -12.93
CA LEU A 46 -4.47 4.53 -13.91
C LEU A 46 -5.14 4.71 -15.27
N SER A 47 -6.45 5.01 -15.28
CA SER A 47 -7.22 5.33 -16.48
C SER A 47 -6.66 6.56 -17.20
N LEU A 48 -6.37 7.63 -16.46
CA LEU A 48 -5.75 8.84 -17.00
C LEU A 48 -4.35 8.58 -17.58
N LYS A 49 -3.56 7.70 -16.95
CA LYS A 49 -2.20 7.37 -17.41
C LYS A 49 -2.17 6.45 -18.63
N THR A 50 -3.11 5.50 -18.71
CA THR A 50 -3.14 4.48 -19.75
C THR A 50 -4.07 4.83 -20.91
N GLY A 51 -4.96 5.82 -20.72
CA GLY A 51 -6.03 6.15 -21.66
C GLY A 51 -7.15 5.12 -21.70
N ALA A 52 -7.09 4.08 -20.87
CA ALA A 52 -8.09 3.00 -20.83
C ALA A 52 -9.24 3.37 -19.86
N PRO A 53 -10.50 3.39 -20.31
CA PRO A 53 -11.63 3.70 -19.44
C PRO A 53 -11.92 2.57 -18.45
N VAL A 54 -12.33 2.93 -17.23
CA VAL A 54 -12.76 1.96 -16.21
C VAL A 54 -14.12 1.35 -16.61
N PRO A 55 -14.25 0.01 -16.69
CA PRO A 55 -15.51 -0.64 -17.05
C PRO A 55 -16.62 -0.34 -16.03
N LYS A 56 -17.86 -0.14 -16.48
CA LYS A 56 -19.00 0.16 -15.60
C LYS A 56 -19.20 -0.89 -14.50
N ARG A 57 -19.00 -2.18 -14.82
CA ARG A 57 -19.06 -3.29 -13.85
C ARG A 57 -18.05 -3.17 -12.70
N ALA A 58 -16.88 -2.58 -12.99
CA ALA A 58 -15.82 -2.38 -12.01
C ALA A 58 -16.12 -1.21 -11.06
N LEU A 59 -17.13 -0.38 -11.34
CA LEU A 59 -17.54 0.69 -10.42
C LEU A 59 -18.44 0.17 -9.28
N THR A 60 -19.11 -0.96 -9.49
CA THR A 60 -20.04 -1.57 -8.52
C THR A 60 -19.49 -2.84 -7.88
N ASP A 61 -18.47 -3.47 -8.49
CA ASP A 61 -17.85 -4.69 -7.99
C ASP A 61 -16.36 -4.49 -7.69
N ARG A 62 -16.01 -4.67 -6.42
CA ARG A 62 -14.63 -4.63 -5.92
C ARG A 62 -13.71 -5.62 -6.62
N ALA A 63 -14.17 -6.83 -6.91
CA ALA A 63 -13.36 -7.87 -7.55
C ALA A 63 -13.04 -7.47 -8.99
N ALA A 64 -14.07 -7.07 -9.75
CA ALA A 64 -13.92 -6.55 -11.11
C ALA A 64 -13.00 -5.32 -11.19
N LEU A 65 -13.02 -4.42 -10.20
CA LEU A 65 -12.09 -3.29 -10.14
C LEU A 65 -10.66 -3.72 -9.90
N SER A 66 -10.45 -4.67 -8.99
CA SER A 66 -9.11 -5.19 -8.71
C SER A 66 -8.50 -5.87 -9.94
N GLU A 67 -9.27 -6.72 -10.62
CA GLU A 67 -8.83 -7.38 -11.85
C GLU A 67 -8.48 -6.39 -12.95
N TRP A 68 -9.31 -5.34 -13.12
CA TRP A 68 -9.02 -4.29 -14.10
C TRP A 68 -7.75 -3.53 -13.74
N ILE A 69 -7.57 -3.16 -12.47
CA ILE A 69 -6.35 -2.52 -11.96
C ILE A 69 -5.13 -3.41 -12.25
N ASP A 70 -5.22 -4.72 -11.97
CA ASP A 70 -4.13 -5.66 -12.16
C ASP A 70 -3.77 -5.87 -13.63
N ALA A 71 -4.74 -5.77 -14.54
CA ALA A 71 -4.50 -5.83 -15.98
C ALA A 71 -3.84 -4.55 -16.52
N HIS A 72 -4.13 -3.39 -15.93
CA HIS A 72 -3.68 -2.08 -16.42
C HIS A 72 -2.50 -1.50 -15.63
N LYS A 73 -2.10 -2.13 -14.53
CA LYS A 73 -0.92 -1.69 -13.77
C LYS A 73 0.32 -1.76 -14.66
N PRO A 74 1.25 -0.80 -14.53
CA PRO A 74 2.50 -0.86 -15.27
C PRO A 74 3.18 -2.19 -14.96
N LYS A 75 3.38 -3.02 -15.98
CA LYS A 75 4.12 -4.26 -15.81
C LYS A 75 5.56 -3.91 -15.43
N PRO A 76 6.19 -4.70 -14.54
CA PRO A 76 7.63 -4.61 -14.36
C PRO A 76 8.29 -4.69 -15.73
N VAL A 77 9.18 -3.75 -16.03
CA VAL A 77 10.00 -3.82 -17.24
C VAL A 77 10.97 -4.97 -17.08
N ASP A 78 10.63 -6.12 -17.66
CA ASP A 78 11.54 -7.25 -17.76
C ASP A 78 12.57 -6.95 -18.84
N GLY A 79 13.85 -6.97 -18.46
CA GLY A 79 14.94 -6.60 -19.35
C GLY A 79 16.29 -6.56 -18.62
N PRO A 80 17.40 -6.36 -19.34
CA PRO A 80 18.75 -6.37 -18.77
C PRO A 80 18.95 -5.29 -17.70
N PHE A 81 18.18 -4.21 -17.76
CA PHE A 81 18.24 -3.09 -16.80
C PHE A 81 17.23 -3.20 -15.65
N SER A 82 16.43 -4.27 -15.57
CA SER A 82 15.41 -4.45 -14.53
C SER A 82 16.00 -4.52 -13.10
N GLN A 83 17.26 -4.95 -13.02
CA GLN A 83 18.03 -5.04 -11.78
C GLN A 83 18.64 -3.69 -11.37
N TYR A 84 18.77 -2.73 -12.29
CA TYR A 84 19.37 -1.44 -12.00
C TYR A 84 18.41 -0.57 -11.17
N PRO A 85 18.93 0.29 -10.29
CA PRO A 85 18.11 1.24 -9.55
C PRO A 85 17.43 2.23 -10.50
N SER A 86 16.22 2.66 -10.12
CA SER A 86 15.52 3.74 -10.83
C SER A 86 16.30 5.05 -10.72
N SER A 87 16.22 5.92 -11.73
CA SER A 87 16.77 7.29 -11.69
C SER A 87 16.35 8.06 -10.45
N LYS A 88 15.12 7.83 -9.96
CA LYS A 88 14.63 8.43 -8.71
C LYS A 88 15.38 7.91 -7.47
N GLN A 89 15.68 6.62 -7.42
CA GLN A 89 16.47 6.03 -6.35
C GLN A 89 17.89 6.60 -6.37
N VAL A 90 18.52 6.69 -7.55
CA VAL A 90 19.85 7.27 -7.72
C VAL A 90 19.88 8.72 -7.25
N ALA A 91 18.97 9.57 -7.74
CA ALA A 91 18.91 10.98 -7.34
C ALA A 91 18.68 11.16 -5.83
N PHE A 92 17.87 10.29 -5.21
CA PHE A 92 17.66 10.33 -3.77
C PHE A 92 18.92 9.89 -3.00
N ALA A 93 19.57 8.83 -3.45
CA ALA A 93 20.84 8.37 -2.88
C ALA A 93 21.94 9.44 -3.01
N GLU A 94 22.05 10.11 -4.16
CA GLU A 94 23.00 11.20 -4.38
C GLU A 94 22.76 12.39 -3.44
N ARG A 95 21.48 12.73 -3.21
CA ARG A 95 21.12 13.75 -2.22
C ARG A 95 21.59 13.37 -0.82
N ILE A 96 21.38 12.11 -0.42
CA ILE A 96 21.85 11.58 0.87
C ILE A 96 23.38 11.61 0.94
N ALA A 97 24.06 11.14 -0.10
CA ALA A 97 25.51 11.11 -0.25
C ALA A 97 26.12 12.51 -0.05
N ARG A 98 25.55 13.52 -0.73
CA ARG A 98 25.95 14.92 -0.59
C ARG A 98 25.72 15.46 0.82
N LEU A 99 24.56 15.19 1.41
CA LEU A 99 24.23 15.63 2.77
C LEU A 99 25.15 15.02 3.82
N LYS A 100 25.47 13.73 3.68
CA LYS A 100 26.31 12.99 4.63
C LYS A 100 27.79 13.01 4.29
N ARG A 101 28.18 13.63 3.16
CA ARG A 101 29.55 13.65 2.62
C ARG A 101 30.15 12.24 2.51
N ARG A 102 29.37 11.30 1.97
CA ARG A 102 29.79 9.91 1.72
C ARG A 102 29.49 9.53 0.29
N ASP A 103 30.31 8.66 -0.27
CA ASP A 103 30.07 8.13 -1.61
C ASP A 103 29.09 6.95 -1.59
N ILE A 104 28.42 6.75 -2.72
CA ILE A 104 27.58 5.59 -2.98
C ILE A 104 28.46 4.48 -3.54
N PRO A 105 28.47 3.28 -2.94
CA PRO A 105 29.23 2.15 -3.47
C PRO A 105 28.79 1.78 -4.90
N GLN A 106 29.75 1.36 -5.75
CA GLN A 106 29.48 1.11 -7.16
C GLN A 106 28.47 -0.03 -7.39
N GLU A 107 28.46 -1.03 -6.51
CA GLU A 107 27.52 -2.16 -6.53
C GLU A 107 26.06 -1.70 -6.41
N CYS A 108 25.79 -0.58 -5.74
CA CYS A 108 24.44 -0.04 -5.63
C CYS A 108 23.89 0.40 -7.00
N PHE A 109 24.74 0.83 -7.93
CA PHE A 109 24.29 1.26 -9.26
C PHE A 109 23.96 0.08 -10.19
N ARG A 110 24.35 -1.14 -9.83
CA ARG A 110 24.05 -2.37 -10.59
C ARG A 110 22.87 -3.14 -10.02
N ASP A 111 22.52 -2.89 -8.75
CA ASP A 111 21.45 -3.60 -8.05
C ASP A 111 20.56 -2.64 -7.24
N LYS A 112 19.29 -2.54 -7.65
CA LYS A 112 18.26 -1.71 -7.02
C LYS A 112 17.99 -2.08 -5.56
N THR A 113 18.17 -3.34 -5.19
CA THR A 113 18.01 -3.84 -3.81
C THR A 113 19.17 -3.36 -2.96
N MET A 114 20.40 -3.42 -3.48
CA MET A 114 21.56 -2.85 -2.80
C MET A 114 21.42 -1.33 -2.63
N MET A 115 20.98 -0.63 -3.68
CA MET A 115 20.68 0.80 -3.60
C MET A 115 19.62 1.10 -2.53
N SER A 116 18.52 0.34 -2.48
CA SER A 116 17.48 0.54 -1.47
C SER A 116 18.01 0.35 -0.05
N ARG A 117 18.78 -0.71 0.20
CA ARG A 117 19.39 -0.97 1.51
C ARG A 117 20.34 0.15 1.93
N TRP A 118 21.16 0.64 1.01
CA TRP A 118 22.04 1.77 1.26
C TRP A 118 21.26 3.05 1.59
N ILE A 119 20.19 3.35 0.83
CA ILE A 119 19.30 4.48 1.08
C ILE A 119 18.67 4.38 2.47
N ASP A 120 18.12 3.22 2.83
CA ASP A 120 17.42 3.04 4.10
C ASP A 120 18.38 3.17 5.29
N GLY A 121 19.60 2.62 5.18
CA GLY A 121 20.64 2.79 6.20
C GLY A 121 21.17 4.22 6.31
N ASN A 122 21.08 5.02 5.24
CA ASN A 122 21.60 6.38 5.21
C ASN A 122 20.50 7.45 5.18
N LYS A 123 19.23 7.11 5.37
CA LYS A 123 18.11 8.05 5.35
C LYS A 123 18.39 9.24 6.30
N PRO A 124 18.12 10.50 5.89
CA PRO A 124 18.26 11.65 6.77
C PRO A 124 17.27 11.49 7.93
N ARG A 125 17.75 11.66 9.17
CA ARG A 125 16.90 11.74 10.36
C ARG A 125 16.59 13.19 10.66
#